data_AF-A0A970YF05-F1
#
_entry.id   AF-A0A970YF05-F1
#
_cell.length_a   1.000
_cell.length_b   1.000
_cell.length_c   1.000
_cell.angle_alpha   90.00
_cell.angle_beta   90.00
_cell.angle_gamma   90.00
#
_symmetry.space_group_name_H-M   'P 1'
#
loop_
_entity.id
_entity.type
_entity.pdbx_description
1 polymer ?
#
loop_
_entity_poly.entity_id
_entity_poly.type
_entity_poly.pdbx_seq_one_letter_code
_entity_poly.pdbx_strand_id
1 'polypeptide(L)'
;MCLICLVVAAMLGSLAACGSGTPSESGATATAQPTATTAPTPTPRPTPPPTPGTIDPAVQGLDMVQALAAAGGDAATLLLDGKPEEVAYLGVVVPAGGEAGSPGAAAAAANAEFLSGHWVFLEGDGDRDDSGRRRFYVWLADGRLVNEELIRAGVARLEDNGLDVAHRERLLAAQATAVADKASLIEISSIRLDGTGKAQPDEYIEFTNPGESGLDMSGWRIEAGHVEQFFVFPTGFVLTPGQACRLYTNQVLDDSCGGCTFGHNKPILNNDGDCGQVYDTLGLLIVERCVERGEN
;
A
#
# COMPACT_ATOMS: atom_id res chain seq x y z
N MET A 1 37.34 18.28 -9.02
CA MET A 1 38.30 17.87 -7.97
C MET A 1 38.22 18.89 -6.85
N CYS A 2 38.12 18.41 -5.62
CA CYS A 2 37.92 19.13 -4.34
C CYS A 2 36.53 19.74 -4.09
N LEU A 3 35.93 19.63 -2.90
CA LEU A 3 36.02 18.67 -1.80
C LEU A 3 34.87 19.05 -0.83
N ILE A 4 34.00 18.08 -0.54
CA ILE A 4 33.38 17.77 0.77
C ILE A 4 33.16 18.93 1.76
N CYS A 5 31.89 19.16 2.10
CA CYS A 5 31.42 19.27 3.50
C CYS A 5 29.92 18.93 3.58
N LEU A 6 29.63 17.64 3.80
CA LEU A 6 28.35 17.20 4.36
C LEU A 6 28.30 17.68 5.82
N VAL A 7 27.29 18.47 6.17
CA VAL A 7 26.85 18.62 7.55
C VAL A 7 25.50 17.92 7.66
N VAL A 8 25.54 16.66 8.12
CA VAL A 8 24.37 15.93 8.58
C VAL A 8 24.07 16.44 10.00
N ALA A 9 23.08 17.32 10.13
CA ALA A 9 22.54 17.68 11.42
C ALA A 9 21.51 16.61 11.82
N ALA A 10 21.94 15.68 12.68
CA ALA A 10 21.05 14.78 13.39
C ALA A 10 20.26 15.58 14.43
N MET A 11 19.00 15.88 14.15
CA MET A 11 18.05 16.31 15.18
C MET A 11 17.39 15.06 15.76
N LEU A 12 17.72 14.76 17.02
CA LEU A 12 17.04 13.74 17.80
C LEU A 12 15.57 14.12 17.98
N GLY A 13 14.70 13.17 17.64
CA GLY A 13 13.26 13.28 17.79
C GLY A 13 12.80 13.32 19.24
N SER A 14 11.63 13.93 19.44
CA SER A 14 10.73 13.60 20.54
C SER A 14 9.48 13.00 19.91
N LEU A 15 9.41 11.67 19.90
CA LEU A 15 8.19 10.93 19.61
C LEU A 15 7.25 11.11 20.80
N ALA A 16 6.22 11.95 20.63
CA ALA A 16 5.03 11.87 21.46
C ALA A 16 4.27 10.61 21.01
N ALA A 17 4.49 9.51 21.72
CA ALA A 17 3.80 8.26 21.47
C ALA A 17 2.33 8.38 21.89
N CYS A 18 1.42 8.00 20.99
CA CYS A 18 0.05 7.65 21.34
C CYS A 18 0.07 6.35 22.15
N GLY A 19 -0.27 6.41 23.44
CA GLY A 19 -0.26 5.26 24.34
C GLY A 19 -1.62 5.01 24.96
N SER A 20 -2.17 3.82 24.75
CA SER A 20 -3.37 3.31 25.41
C SER A 20 -3.02 2.29 26.50
N GLY A 21 -3.45 2.58 27.74
CA GLY A 21 -3.92 1.65 28.78
C GLY A 21 -3.10 0.40 29.13
N THR A 22 -2.52 0.40 30.33
CA THR A 22 -2.05 -0.80 31.04
C THR A 22 -3.20 -1.66 31.57
N PRO A 23 -3.10 -3.00 31.53
CA PRO A 23 -3.79 -3.86 32.48
C PRO A 23 -2.82 -4.54 33.46
N SER A 24 -3.30 -4.66 34.70
CA SER A 24 -2.66 -5.36 35.81
C SER A 24 -2.50 -6.86 35.58
N GLU A 25 -1.34 -7.39 35.98
CA GLU A 25 -1.12 -8.82 36.19
C GLU A 25 -1.91 -9.34 37.39
N SER A 26 -2.62 -10.45 37.21
CA SER A 26 -3.10 -11.30 38.31
C SER A 26 -2.80 -12.75 37.98
N GLY A 27 -2.05 -13.39 38.86
CA GLY A 27 -1.56 -14.76 38.70
C GLY A 27 -2.65 -15.81 38.88
N ALA A 28 -2.65 -16.78 37.97
CA ALA A 28 -3.31 -18.07 38.16
C ALA A 28 -2.36 -19.18 37.71
N THR A 29 -2.08 -20.10 38.63
CA THR A 29 -1.20 -21.26 38.45
C THR A 29 -1.93 -22.31 37.61
N ALA A 30 -1.46 -22.59 36.39
CA ALA A 30 -2.00 -23.64 35.53
C ALA A 30 -1.12 -24.90 35.58
N THR A 31 -1.75 -26.04 35.86
CA THR A 31 -1.13 -27.37 35.90
C THR A 31 -0.84 -27.87 34.49
N ALA A 32 0.38 -28.37 34.23
CA ALA A 32 0.81 -28.83 32.90
C ALA A 32 0.06 -30.09 32.43
N GLN A 33 -0.56 -30.02 31.25
CA GLN A 33 -1.18 -31.15 30.54
C GLN A 33 -0.18 -31.71 29.50
N PRO A 34 -0.09 -33.04 29.28
CA PRO A 34 0.90 -33.63 28.38
C PRO A 34 0.73 -33.18 26.92
N THR A 35 1.84 -32.75 26.33
CA THR A 35 1.97 -32.28 24.95
C THR A 35 1.69 -33.43 23.97
N ALA A 36 0.63 -33.30 23.16
CA ALA A 36 0.43 -34.16 22.01
C ALA A 36 1.43 -33.79 20.92
N THR A 37 2.28 -34.75 20.52
CA THR A 37 3.17 -34.61 19.37
C THR A 37 2.34 -34.50 18.09
N THR A 38 2.32 -33.32 17.47
CA THR A 38 1.70 -33.09 16.15
C THR A 38 2.48 -33.86 15.09
N ALA A 39 1.79 -34.76 14.37
CA ALA A 39 2.32 -35.43 13.19
C ALA A 39 2.69 -34.38 12.12
N PRO A 40 3.77 -34.58 11.33
CA PRO A 40 4.14 -33.67 10.26
C PRO A 40 3.03 -33.62 9.20
N THR A 41 2.61 -32.41 8.83
CA THR A 41 1.66 -32.17 7.73
C THR A 41 2.26 -32.75 6.43
N PRO A 42 1.52 -33.61 5.69
CA PRO A 42 2.02 -34.14 4.44
C PRO A 42 2.28 -33.02 3.44
N THR A 43 3.41 -33.10 2.73
CA THR A 43 3.73 -32.18 1.64
C THR A 43 2.59 -32.22 0.61
N PRO A 44 1.98 -31.07 0.24
CA PRO A 44 0.87 -31.06 -0.70
C PRO A 44 1.31 -31.67 -2.04
N ARG A 45 0.49 -32.59 -2.56
CA ARG A 45 0.70 -33.19 -3.87
C ARG A 45 0.53 -32.11 -4.94
N PRO A 46 1.42 -32.01 -5.94
CA PRO A 46 1.27 -31.03 -7.01
C PRO A 46 -0.09 -31.20 -7.70
N THR A 47 -0.83 -30.10 -7.87
CA THR A 47 -2.12 -30.07 -8.55
C THR A 47 -1.94 -30.57 -10.00
N PRO A 48 -2.83 -31.42 -10.53
CA PRO A 48 -2.78 -31.79 -11.95
C PRO A 48 -2.97 -30.54 -12.84
N PRO A 49 -2.34 -30.50 -14.03
CA PRO A 49 -2.54 -29.40 -14.97
C PRO A 49 -4.00 -29.27 -15.40
N PRO A 50 -4.50 -28.04 -15.66
CA PRO A 50 -5.85 -27.83 -16.16
C PRO A 50 -6.03 -28.52 -17.52
N THR A 51 -7.26 -28.99 -17.78
CA THR A 51 -7.56 -29.71 -19.03
C THR A 51 -7.73 -28.69 -20.18
N PRO A 52 -7.19 -28.96 -21.40
CA PRO A 52 -7.20 -28.03 -22.54
C PRO A 52 -8.57 -27.51 -23.03
N GLY A 53 -9.70 -28.00 -22.50
CA GLY A 53 -11.06 -27.50 -22.78
C GLY A 53 -11.69 -26.69 -21.64
N THR A 54 -10.92 -26.41 -20.58
CA THR A 54 -11.37 -25.71 -19.36
C THR A 54 -10.62 -24.38 -19.16
N ILE A 55 -9.75 -24.01 -20.11
CA ILE A 55 -8.95 -22.80 -20.05
C ILE A 55 -9.57 -21.69 -20.92
N ASP A 56 -9.51 -20.46 -20.41
CA ASP A 56 -10.04 -19.28 -21.09
C ASP A 56 -9.31 -19.02 -22.43
N PRO A 57 -10.01 -18.58 -23.49
CA PRO A 57 -9.39 -18.22 -24.76
C PRO A 57 -8.20 -17.26 -24.66
N ALA A 58 -8.19 -16.34 -23.70
CA ALA A 58 -7.11 -15.37 -23.49
C ALA A 58 -5.77 -16.03 -23.13
N VAL A 59 -5.79 -17.24 -22.55
CA VAL A 59 -4.57 -17.96 -22.16
C VAL A 59 -4.22 -19.12 -23.10
N GLN A 60 -5.02 -19.32 -24.16
CA GLN A 60 -4.75 -20.37 -25.13
C GLN A 60 -3.49 -20.05 -25.92
N GLY A 61 -2.55 -21.02 -25.94
CA GLY A 61 -1.28 -20.88 -26.65
C GLY A 61 -0.16 -20.21 -25.85
N LEU A 62 -0.45 -19.75 -24.62
CA LEU A 62 0.58 -19.28 -23.69
C LEU A 62 1.33 -20.45 -23.04
N ASP A 63 2.54 -20.19 -22.58
CA ASP A 63 3.36 -21.18 -21.88
C ASP A 63 2.76 -21.48 -20.50
N MET A 64 2.30 -22.72 -20.33
CA MET A 64 1.73 -23.20 -19.08
C MET A 64 2.84 -23.78 -18.19
N VAL A 65 2.99 -23.21 -17.00
CA VAL A 65 4.07 -23.58 -16.07
C VAL A 65 3.53 -23.80 -14.67
N GLN A 66 4.25 -24.60 -13.88
CA GLN A 66 3.86 -24.84 -12.50
C GLN A 66 4.29 -23.66 -11.63
N ALA A 67 3.35 -23.04 -10.93
CA ALA A 67 3.65 -22.09 -9.86
C ALA A 67 4.01 -22.86 -8.58
N LEU A 68 5.19 -22.61 -8.03
CA LEU A 68 5.69 -23.28 -6.83
C LEU A 68 5.34 -22.49 -5.56
N ALA A 69 5.48 -21.17 -5.59
CA ALA A 69 5.14 -20.27 -4.49
C ALA A 69 5.08 -18.82 -4.97
N ALA A 70 4.37 -17.96 -4.21
CA ALA A 70 4.62 -16.52 -4.27
C ALA A 70 6.01 -16.23 -3.66
N ALA A 71 6.82 -15.43 -4.34
CA ALA A 71 8.11 -14.93 -3.84
C ALA A 71 8.00 -13.51 -3.26
N GLY A 72 6.83 -12.88 -3.41
CA GLY A 72 6.50 -11.54 -2.95
C GLY A 72 5.15 -11.11 -3.50
N GLY A 73 4.80 -9.83 -3.37
CA GLY A 73 3.58 -9.29 -3.95
C GLY A 73 3.63 -9.16 -5.48
N ASP A 74 4.82 -9.05 -6.05
CA ASP A 74 5.11 -8.82 -7.47
C ASP A 74 6.02 -9.90 -8.06
N ALA A 75 6.15 -11.05 -7.39
CA ALA A 75 7.06 -12.10 -7.81
C ALA A 75 6.55 -13.49 -7.45
N ALA A 76 6.93 -14.47 -8.27
CA ALA A 76 6.60 -15.88 -8.06
C ALA A 76 7.80 -16.78 -8.36
N THR A 77 7.90 -17.88 -7.62
CA THR A 77 8.80 -18.98 -7.98
C THR A 77 8.05 -19.94 -8.91
N LEU A 78 8.54 -20.09 -10.14
CA LEU A 78 7.93 -20.93 -11.17
C LEU A 78 8.89 -22.05 -11.60
N LEU A 79 8.34 -23.16 -12.07
CA LEU A 79 9.13 -24.25 -12.64
C LEU A 79 9.34 -24.00 -14.14
N LEU A 80 10.47 -23.40 -14.50
CA LEU A 80 10.85 -23.06 -15.88
C LEU A 80 11.99 -23.97 -16.33
N ASP A 81 11.88 -24.59 -17.50
CA ASP A 81 12.89 -25.52 -18.03
C ASP A 81 13.30 -26.63 -17.04
N GLY A 82 12.35 -27.05 -16.19
CA GLY A 82 12.56 -28.06 -15.15
C GLY A 82 13.29 -27.56 -13.89
N LYS A 83 13.48 -26.25 -13.74
CA LYS A 83 14.17 -25.63 -12.59
C LYS A 83 13.29 -24.57 -11.92
N PRO A 84 13.28 -24.50 -10.57
CA PRO A 84 12.68 -23.38 -9.86
C PRO A 84 13.43 -22.09 -10.20
N GLU A 85 12.70 -21.10 -10.69
CA GLU A 85 13.22 -19.77 -10.96
C GLU A 85 12.25 -18.72 -10.41
N GLU A 86 12.81 -17.69 -9.77
CA GLU A 86 12.05 -16.52 -9.36
C GLU A 86 11.87 -15.58 -10.56
N VAL A 87 10.61 -15.23 -10.84
CA VAL A 87 10.23 -14.28 -11.88
C VAL A 87 9.49 -13.11 -11.26
N ALA A 88 9.65 -11.94 -11.86
CA ALA A 88 8.94 -10.73 -11.47
C ALA A 88 7.71 -10.49 -12.36
N TYR A 89 6.74 -9.76 -11.85
CA TYR A 89 5.52 -9.40 -12.56
C TYR A 89 5.74 -8.13 -13.36
N LEU A 90 5.44 -8.20 -14.65
CA LEU A 90 5.63 -7.07 -15.54
C LEU A 90 4.60 -5.97 -15.25
N GLY A 91 5.06 -4.72 -15.13
CA GLY A 91 4.20 -3.54 -14.98
C GLY A 91 3.56 -3.36 -13.61
N VAL A 92 4.03 -4.07 -12.58
CA VAL A 92 3.46 -4.04 -11.23
C VAL A 92 4.52 -3.55 -10.25
N VAL A 93 4.14 -2.58 -9.40
CA VAL A 93 4.93 -2.14 -8.25
C VAL A 93 4.13 -2.40 -6.98
N VAL A 94 4.78 -3.01 -5.99
CA VAL A 94 4.23 -3.25 -4.66
C VAL A 94 5.02 -2.48 -3.60
N PRO A 95 4.45 -2.23 -2.41
CA PRO A 95 5.21 -1.66 -1.30
C PRO A 95 6.34 -2.61 -0.86
N ALA A 96 7.40 -2.06 -0.29
CA ALA A 96 8.55 -2.85 0.12
C ALA A 96 8.22 -3.87 1.22
N GLY A 97 8.98 -4.97 1.23
CA GLY A 97 8.79 -6.10 2.15
C GLY A 97 7.88 -7.19 1.58
N GLY A 98 7.39 -8.06 2.45
CA GLY A 98 6.44 -9.13 2.12
C GLY A 98 6.12 -10.03 3.32
N GLU A 99 6.93 -9.93 4.37
CA GLU A 99 6.72 -10.53 5.67
C GLU A 99 5.57 -9.86 6.45
N ALA A 100 4.94 -10.60 7.36
CA ALA A 100 3.83 -10.10 8.16
C ALA A 100 4.19 -8.80 8.91
N GLY A 101 3.35 -7.77 8.77
CA GLY A 101 3.56 -6.45 9.36
C GLY A 101 4.40 -5.49 8.51
N SER A 102 4.98 -5.93 7.39
CA SER A 102 5.59 -5.04 6.40
C SER A 102 4.53 -4.39 5.49
N PRO A 103 4.84 -3.24 4.85
CA PRO A 103 3.94 -2.61 3.87
C PRO A 103 3.56 -3.55 2.70
N GLY A 104 4.47 -4.42 2.26
CA GLY A 104 4.23 -5.37 1.17
C GLY A 104 3.45 -6.64 1.54
N ALA A 105 3.14 -6.85 2.83
CA ALA A 105 2.52 -8.10 3.31
C ALA A 105 1.17 -8.41 2.65
N ALA A 106 0.33 -7.39 2.45
CA ALA A 106 -0.99 -7.57 1.84
C ALA A 106 -0.88 -8.02 0.37
N ALA A 107 0.08 -7.47 -0.38
CA ALA A 107 0.34 -7.87 -1.75
C ALA A 107 0.86 -9.32 -1.83
N ALA A 108 1.79 -9.69 -0.95
CA ALA A 108 2.32 -11.05 -0.87
C ALA A 108 1.22 -12.08 -0.51
N ALA A 109 0.34 -11.75 0.44
CA ALA A 109 -0.79 -12.58 0.81
C ALA A 109 -1.78 -12.76 -0.36
N ALA A 110 -2.18 -11.66 -1.01
CA ALA A 110 -3.07 -11.70 -2.17
C ALA A 110 -2.48 -12.51 -3.32
N ASN A 111 -1.18 -12.35 -3.60
CA ASN A 111 -0.51 -13.12 -4.64
C ASN A 111 -0.50 -14.62 -4.32
N ALA A 112 -0.21 -14.99 -3.06
CA ALA A 112 -0.22 -16.38 -2.62
C ALA A 112 -1.61 -17.04 -2.82
N GLU A 113 -2.70 -16.29 -2.65
CA GLU A 113 -4.05 -16.79 -2.91
C GLU A 113 -4.28 -17.09 -4.40
N PHE A 114 -3.82 -16.25 -5.32
CA PHE A 114 -3.94 -16.53 -6.77
C PHE A 114 -3.11 -17.72 -7.22
N LEU A 115 -1.96 -17.94 -6.59
CA LEU A 115 -1.10 -19.08 -6.88
C LEU A 115 -1.54 -20.37 -6.19
N SER A 116 -2.55 -20.31 -5.30
CA SER A 116 -3.15 -21.46 -4.60
C SER A 116 -3.97 -22.34 -5.57
N GLY A 117 -3.28 -22.98 -6.51
CA GLY A 117 -3.87 -23.64 -7.69
C GLY A 117 -2.83 -24.19 -8.67
N HIS A 118 -1.57 -23.77 -8.50
CA HIS A 118 -0.33 -24.38 -9.02
C HIS A 118 -0.10 -24.45 -10.53
N TRP A 119 -1.00 -24.01 -11.39
CA TRP A 119 -0.66 -23.81 -12.82
C TRP A 119 -1.02 -22.40 -13.23
N VAL A 120 -0.08 -21.74 -13.90
CA VAL A 120 -0.22 -20.39 -14.43
C VAL A 120 0.24 -20.37 -15.88
N PHE A 121 -0.18 -19.34 -16.60
CA PHE A 121 0.18 -19.12 -18.00
C PHE A 121 1.00 -17.85 -18.09
N LEU A 122 2.09 -17.90 -18.85
CA LEU A 122 3.03 -16.80 -19.00
C LEU A 122 2.85 -16.11 -20.35
N GLU A 123 2.77 -14.79 -20.31
CA GLU A 123 2.80 -13.93 -21.49
C GLU A 123 3.96 -12.94 -21.37
N GLY A 124 4.67 -12.75 -22.49
CA GLY A 124 5.84 -11.89 -22.61
C GLY A 124 7.12 -12.66 -22.93
N ASP A 125 8.12 -11.94 -23.41
CA ASP A 125 9.37 -12.53 -23.92
C ASP A 125 10.37 -12.92 -22.81
N GLY A 126 10.01 -12.74 -21.53
CA GLY A 126 10.88 -13.06 -20.40
C GLY A 126 12.12 -12.18 -20.32
N ASP A 127 11.97 -10.90 -20.66
CA ASP A 127 13.04 -9.91 -20.51
C ASP A 127 13.47 -9.79 -19.04
N ARG A 128 14.66 -9.24 -18.79
CA ARG A 128 15.24 -9.19 -17.44
C ARG A 128 15.08 -7.81 -16.83
N ASP A 129 14.69 -7.79 -15.55
CA ASP A 129 14.76 -6.60 -14.71
C ASP A 129 16.22 -6.30 -14.30
N ASP A 130 16.44 -5.19 -13.59
CA ASP A 130 17.76 -4.76 -13.14
C ASP A 130 18.43 -5.75 -12.15
N SER A 131 17.63 -6.59 -11.49
CA SER A 131 18.12 -7.67 -10.63
C SER A 131 18.46 -8.95 -11.41
N GLY A 132 18.15 -8.99 -12.70
CA GLY A 132 18.35 -10.11 -13.60
C GLY A 132 17.21 -11.14 -13.57
N ARG A 133 16.08 -10.87 -12.91
CA ARG A 133 14.92 -11.78 -12.92
C ARG A 133 14.16 -11.62 -14.22
N ARG A 134 13.65 -12.74 -14.76
CA ARG A 134 12.75 -12.69 -15.92
C ARG A 134 11.41 -12.08 -15.52
N ARG A 135 10.77 -11.34 -16.42
CA ARG A 135 9.47 -10.72 -16.19
C ARG A 135 8.39 -11.28 -17.10
N PHE A 136 7.20 -11.46 -16.55
CA PHE A 136 6.03 -11.94 -17.29
C PHE A 136 4.74 -11.28 -16.79
N TYR A 137 3.75 -11.25 -17.67
CA TYR A 137 2.36 -11.26 -17.21
C TYR A 137 1.99 -12.67 -16.80
N VAL A 138 1.34 -12.80 -15.64
CA VAL A 138 0.98 -14.09 -15.06
C VAL A 138 -0.53 -14.25 -15.06
N TRP A 139 -1.00 -15.26 -15.77
CA TRP A 139 -2.41 -15.51 -15.98
C TRP A 139 -2.88 -16.79 -15.28
N LEU A 140 -4.12 -16.76 -14.81
CA LEU A 140 -4.84 -17.92 -14.32
C LEU A 140 -5.58 -18.61 -15.47
N ALA A 141 -5.90 -19.89 -15.26
CA ALA A 141 -6.61 -20.71 -16.26
C ALA A 141 -7.98 -20.13 -16.66
N ASP A 142 -8.61 -19.33 -15.80
CA ASP A 142 -9.92 -18.71 -15.99
C ASP A 142 -9.85 -17.33 -16.71
N GLY A 143 -8.68 -16.93 -17.20
CA GLY A 143 -8.50 -15.67 -17.94
C GLY A 143 -8.26 -14.44 -17.06
N ARG A 144 -8.19 -14.62 -15.73
CA ARG A 144 -7.77 -13.54 -14.83
C ARG A 144 -6.27 -13.30 -14.92
N LEU A 145 -5.89 -12.04 -15.01
CA LEU A 145 -4.50 -11.59 -15.03
C LEU A 145 -4.08 -11.22 -13.61
N VAL A 146 -3.16 -11.97 -12.99
CA VAL A 146 -2.74 -11.76 -11.59
C VAL A 146 -2.23 -10.33 -11.36
N ASN A 147 -1.49 -9.77 -12.32
CA ASN A 147 -1.02 -8.39 -12.30
C ASN A 147 -2.17 -7.39 -12.11
N GLU A 148 -3.27 -7.60 -12.84
CA GLU A 148 -4.47 -6.77 -12.77
C GLU A 148 -5.20 -6.95 -11.45
N GLU A 149 -5.33 -8.18 -10.97
CA GLU A 149 -6.04 -8.50 -9.73
C GLU A 149 -5.37 -7.86 -8.51
N LEU A 150 -4.04 -7.85 -8.46
CA LEU A 150 -3.27 -7.18 -7.41
C LEU A 150 -3.45 -5.65 -7.43
N ILE A 151 -3.46 -5.06 -8.63
CA ILE A 151 -3.72 -3.62 -8.78
C ILE A 151 -5.16 -3.28 -8.41
N ARG A 152 -6.13 -4.08 -8.86
CA ARG A 152 -7.55 -3.88 -8.55
C ARG A 152 -7.84 -4.00 -7.05
N ALA A 153 -7.14 -4.90 -6.36
CA ALA A 153 -7.21 -5.02 -4.90
C ALA A 153 -6.54 -3.85 -4.15
N GLY A 154 -5.86 -2.94 -4.86
CA GLY A 154 -5.21 -1.77 -4.28
C GLY A 154 -3.95 -2.07 -3.47
N VAL A 155 -3.39 -3.27 -3.62
CA VAL A 155 -2.13 -3.71 -2.98
C VAL A 155 -0.91 -3.57 -3.89
N ALA A 156 -1.14 -3.20 -5.15
CA ALA A 156 -0.11 -2.88 -6.12
C ALA A 156 -0.55 -1.68 -6.97
N ARG A 157 0.40 -1.04 -7.66
CA ARG A 157 0.13 0.00 -8.67
C ARG A 157 0.81 -0.31 -10.00
N LEU A 158 0.33 0.32 -11.05
CA LEU A 158 0.95 0.26 -12.37
C LEU A 158 2.33 0.94 -12.34
N GLU A 159 3.32 0.29 -12.95
CA GLU A 159 4.60 0.89 -13.30
C GLU A 159 4.49 1.60 -14.66
N ASP A 160 4.41 2.94 -14.66
CA ASP A 160 4.26 3.75 -15.89
C ASP A 160 5.56 4.50 -16.23
N ASN A 161 6.67 3.79 -16.38
CA ASN A 161 8.01 4.34 -16.68
C ASN A 161 8.45 4.13 -18.15
N GLY A 162 7.51 3.93 -19.07
CA GLY A 162 7.79 3.76 -20.50
C GLY A 162 8.08 2.33 -20.93
N LEU A 163 7.83 1.34 -20.08
CA LEU A 163 7.69 -0.05 -20.50
C LEU A 163 6.43 -0.18 -21.36
N ASP A 164 6.55 -0.83 -22.53
CA ASP A 164 5.42 -1.18 -23.38
C ASP A 164 4.60 -2.28 -22.69
N VAL A 165 3.78 -1.88 -21.73
CA VAL A 165 2.87 -2.76 -21.01
C VAL A 165 1.69 -3.07 -21.92
N ALA A 166 1.72 -4.21 -22.64
CA ALA A 166 0.64 -4.68 -23.52
C ALA A 166 -0.78 -4.57 -22.91
N HIS A 167 -0.89 -4.64 -21.58
CA HIS A 167 -2.14 -4.55 -20.83
C HIS A 167 -2.36 -3.20 -20.12
N ARG A 168 -1.68 -2.12 -20.54
CA ARG A 168 -1.68 -0.82 -19.86
C ARG A 168 -3.07 -0.31 -19.53
N GLU A 169 -3.97 -0.29 -20.51
CA GLU A 169 -5.33 0.23 -20.32
C GLU A 169 -6.12 -0.59 -19.30
N ARG A 170 -5.95 -1.92 -19.35
CA ARG A 170 -6.57 -2.86 -18.40
C ARG A 170 -6.06 -2.63 -16.98
N LEU A 171 -4.74 -2.50 -16.81
CA LEU A 171 -4.13 -2.23 -15.51
C LEU A 171 -4.48 -0.83 -14.98
N LEU A 172 -4.56 0.17 -15.86
CA LEU A 172 -4.97 1.53 -15.50
C LEU A 172 -6.43 1.57 -15.02
N ALA A 173 -7.33 0.83 -15.68
CA ALA A 173 -8.72 0.70 -15.23
C ALA A 173 -8.84 0.00 -13.87
N ALA A 174 -8.03 -1.03 -13.63
CA ALA A 174 -7.93 -1.68 -12.32
C ALA A 174 -7.43 -0.70 -11.24
N GLN A 175 -6.42 0.11 -11.55
CA GLN A 175 -5.90 1.11 -10.62
C GLN A 175 -6.94 2.19 -10.31
N ALA A 176 -7.67 2.65 -11.33
CA ALA A 176 -8.75 3.62 -11.14
C ALA A 176 -9.85 3.07 -10.21
N THR A 177 -10.16 1.77 -10.32
CA THR A 177 -11.11 1.10 -9.41
C THR A 177 -10.58 1.13 -7.97
N ALA A 178 -9.33 0.73 -7.76
CA ALA A 178 -8.72 0.73 -6.42
C ALA A 178 -8.65 2.13 -5.79
N VAL A 179 -8.35 3.16 -6.59
CA VAL A 179 -8.37 4.56 -6.14
C VAL A 179 -9.78 5.00 -5.77
N ALA A 180 -10.79 4.68 -6.59
CA ALA A 180 -12.18 5.02 -6.32
C ALA A 180 -12.70 4.35 -5.03
N ASP A 181 -12.37 3.07 -4.83
CA ASP A 181 -12.75 2.33 -3.62
C ASP A 181 -12.14 2.99 -2.37
N LYS A 182 -10.86 3.35 -2.40
CA LYS A 182 -10.19 4.08 -1.32
C LYS A 182 -10.77 5.48 -1.11
N ALA A 183 -11.03 6.22 -2.20
CA ALA A 183 -11.58 7.57 -2.17
C ALA A 183 -13.02 7.61 -1.61
N SER A 184 -13.75 6.49 -1.66
CA SER A 184 -15.06 6.37 -1.00
C SER A 184 -14.99 6.36 0.54
N LEU A 185 -13.79 6.14 1.10
CA LEU A 185 -13.54 6.03 2.54
C LEU A 185 -12.80 7.24 3.12
N ILE A 186 -12.47 8.25 2.30
CA ILE A 186 -11.81 9.46 2.79
C ILE A 186 -12.14 10.68 1.93
N GLU A 187 -12.46 11.77 2.61
CA GLU A 187 -12.59 13.10 2.00
C GLU A 187 -11.78 14.13 2.78
N ILE A 188 -11.40 15.22 2.11
CA ILE A 188 -10.91 16.43 2.76
C ILE A 188 -12.13 17.35 2.98
N SER A 189 -12.66 17.35 4.19
CA SER A 189 -13.93 18.01 4.52
C SER A 189 -13.79 19.51 4.75
N SER A 190 -12.61 19.99 5.13
CA SER A 190 -12.34 21.42 5.34
C SER A 190 -10.84 21.72 5.24
N ILE A 191 -10.48 22.90 4.74
CA ILE A 191 -9.12 23.44 4.79
C ILE A 191 -9.21 24.86 5.33
N ARG A 192 -8.38 25.18 6.32
CA ARG A 192 -8.29 26.53 6.89
C ARG A 192 -6.93 27.14 6.58
N LEU A 193 -6.94 28.14 5.70
CA LEU A 193 -5.73 28.86 5.25
C LEU A 193 -5.35 30.04 6.16
N ASP A 194 -6.33 30.74 6.76
CA ASP A 194 -6.09 31.97 7.53
C ASP A 194 -6.10 31.66 9.04
N GLY A 195 -4.91 31.33 9.56
CA GLY A 195 -4.69 31.06 10.98
C GLY A 195 -4.54 32.34 11.81
N THR A 196 -4.42 32.15 13.12
CA THR A 196 -4.34 33.22 14.11
C THR A 196 -2.89 33.60 14.41
N GLY A 197 -2.59 34.88 14.28
CA GLY A 197 -1.28 35.43 14.64
C GLY A 197 -0.18 35.09 13.63
N LYS A 198 1.03 35.59 13.88
CA LYS A 198 2.12 35.52 12.90
C LYS A 198 2.55 34.09 12.51
N ALA A 199 2.41 33.14 13.43
CA ALA A 199 2.83 31.76 13.20
C ALA A 199 1.71 30.87 12.61
N GLN A 200 0.47 31.37 12.57
CA GLN A 200 -0.73 30.65 12.11
C GLN A 200 -0.78 29.16 12.50
N PRO A 201 -0.54 28.82 13.79
CA PRO A 201 -0.38 27.42 14.19
C PRO A 201 -1.68 26.59 14.09
N ASP A 202 -2.82 27.25 13.94
CA ASP A 202 -4.19 26.73 13.84
C ASP A 202 -4.76 26.69 12.40
N GLU A 203 -3.92 26.93 11.39
CA GLU A 203 -4.14 26.42 10.02
C GLU A 203 -4.28 24.90 10.06
N TYR A 204 -5.18 24.34 9.25
CA TYR A 204 -5.38 22.89 9.22
C TYR A 204 -5.92 22.37 7.90
N ILE A 205 -5.71 21.07 7.71
CA ILE A 205 -6.48 20.23 6.79
C ILE A 205 -7.31 19.26 7.63
N GLU A 206 -8.62 19.27 7.43
CA GLU A 206 -9.57 18.33 8.03
C GLU A 206 -9.90 17.23 7.04
N PHE A 207 -9.82 15.99 7.50
CA PHE A 207 -10.16 14.81 6.73
C PHE A 207 -11.14 13.93 7.50
N THR A 208 -12.10 13.38 6.76
CA THR A 208 -13.22 12.62 7.31
C THR A 208 -13.34 11.29 6.57
N ASN A 209 -13.74 10.23 7.26
CA ASN A 209 -14.17 8.98 6.61
C ASN A 209 -15.70 9.00 6.43
N PRO A 210 -16.22 9.26 5.23
CA PRO A 210 -17.67 9.27 4.98
C PRO A 210 -18.26 7.86 4.77
N GLY A 211 -17.41 6.83 4.67
CA GLY A 211 -17.81 5.46 4.41
C GLY A 211 -18.28 4.71 5.65
N GLU A 212 -18.63 3.44 5.46
CA GLU A 212 -19.18 2.56 6.50
C GLU A 212 -18.14 1.63 7.13
N SER A 213 -16.92 1.58 6.60
CA SER A 213 -15.81 0.77 7.09
C SER A 213 -14.63 1.62 7.52
N GLY A 214 -13.87 1.16 8.52
CA GLY A 214 -12.63 1.82 8.91
C GLY A 214 -11.59 1.80 7.78
N LEU A 215 -10.87 2.91 7.62
CA LEU A 215 -9.77 3.04 6.68
C LEU A 215 -8.45 2.94 7.44
N ASP A 216 -7.68 1.88 7.19
CA ASP A 216 -6.30 1.79 7.65
C ASP A 216 -5.43 2.72 6.80
N MET A 217 -4.94 3.79 7.44
CA MET A 217 -4.08 4.78 6.80
C MET A 217 -2.62 4.62 7.22
N SER A 218 -2.22 3.48 7.78
CA SER A 218 -0.84 3.20 8.15
C SER A 218 0.13 3.52 7.00
N GLY A 219 1.04 4.48 7.22
CA GLY A 219 2.02 4.89 6.21
C GLY A 219 1.47 5.73 5.06
N TRP A 220 0.18 6.05 5.04
CA TRP A 220 -0.38 7.03 4.11
C TRP A 220 0.18 8.41 4.42
N ARG A 221 0.08 9.31 3.45
CA ARG A 221 0.65 10.65 3.53
C ARG A 221 -0.39 11.69 3.18
N ILE A 222 -0.42 12.78 3.93
CA ILE A 222 -1.17 13.98 3.57
C ILE A 222 -0.19 15.13 3.34
N GLU A 223 -0.35 15.84 2.22
CA GLU A 223 0.45 17.01 1.84
C GLU A 223 -0.40 18.30 1.93
N ALA A 224 0.27 19.39 2.28
CA ALA A 224 -0.27 20.75 2.25
C ALA A 224 0.50 21.56 1.20
N GLY A 225 -0.06 21.71 -0.02
CA GLY A 225 0.43 22.62 -1.07
C GLY A 225 1.79 22.36 -1.72
N HIS A 226 2.71 21.72 -1.00
CA HIS A 226 4.09 21.49 -1.41
C HIS A 226 4.58 20.14 -0.90
N VAL A 227 5.37 19.44 -1.72
CA VAL A 227 5.79 18.04 -1.48
C VAL A 227 6.64 17.82 -0.22
N GLU A 228 7.22 18.87 0.35
CA GLU A 228 8.01 18.84 1.58
C GLU A 228 7.18 19.13 2.85
N GLN A 229 5.93 19.55 2.68
CA GLN A 229 4.99 19.89 3.76
C GLN A 229 3.99 18.76 3.90
N PHE A 230 4.44 17.66 4.51
CA PHE A 230 3.65 16.44 4.60
C PHE A 230 3.70 15.82 5.98
N PHE A 231 2.69 14.99 6.25
CA PHE A 231 2.64 14.13 7.41
C PHE A 231 2.41 12.69 6.95
N VAL A 232 3.14 11.74 7.55
CA VAL A 232 2.95 10.30 7.33
C VAL A 232 2.28 9.71 8.56
N PHE A 233 1.15 9.03 8.34
CA PHE A 233 0.39 8.41 9.42
C PHE A 233 1.16 7.23 10.01
N PRO A 234 1.19 7.10 11.36
CA PRO A 234 1.89 6.00 12.01
C PRO A 234 1.19 4.67 11.74
N THR A 235 1.95 3.57 11.86
CA THR A 235 1.38 2.22 11.81
C THR A 235 0.28 2.05 12.86
N GLY A 236 -0.84 1.47 12.43
CA GLY A 236 -2.03 1.24 13.25
C GLY A 236 -3.02 2.41 13.28
N PHE A 237 -2.76 3.51 12.55
CA PHE A 237 -3.75 4.58 12.43
C PHE A 237 -4.94 4.12 11.58
N VAL A 238 -6.12 4.10 12.18
CA VAL A 238 -7.37 3.77 11.51
C VAL A 238 -8.34 4.94 11.63
N LEU A 239 -8.77 5.47 10.49
CA LEU A 239 -9.83 6.47 10.42
C LEU A 239 -11.18 5.75 10.45
N THR A 240 -11.88 5.82 11.58
CA THR A 240 -13.14 5.09 11.77
C THR A 240 -14.32 5.74 11.03
N PRO A 241 -15.40 5.00 10.70
CA PRO A 241 -16.56 5.56 10.02
C PRO A 241 -17.13 6.81 10.71
N GLY A 242 -17.29 7.90 9.94
CA GLY A 242 -17.78 9.19 10.41
C GLY A 242 -16.79 10.00 11.26
N GLN A 243 -15.57 9.49 11.52
CA GLN A 243 -14.54 10.22 12.26
C GLN A 243 -13.98 11.35 11.39
N ALA A 244 -13.89 12.54 11.98
CA ALA A 244 -13.20 13.70 11.42
C ALA A 244 -11.95 13.99 12.24
N CYS A 245 -10.86 14.30 11.55
CA CYS A 245 -9.56 14.58 12.13
C CYS A 245 -8.98 15.85 11.52
N ARG A 246 -8.25 16.62 12.30
CA ARG A 246 -7.54 17.82 11.83
C ARG A 246 -6.05 17.68 12.00
N LEU A 247 -5.34 17.96 10.92
CA LEU A 247 -3.90 18.07 10.91
C LEU A 247 -3.52 19.55 10.88
N TYR A 248 -3.07 20.05 12.02
CA TYR A 248 -2.70 21.45 12.18
C TYR A 248 -1.26 21.72 11.81
N THR A 249 -0.99 22.94 11.36
CA THR A 249 0.37 23.46 11.10
C THR A 249 1.30 23.23 12.30
N ASN A 250 0.86 23.55 13.53
CA ASN A 250 1.69 23.35 14.72
C ASN A 250 0.90 23.26 16.04
N GLN A 251 -0.27 22.64 16.01
CA GLN A 251 -1.07 22.38 17.21
C GLN A 251 -1.45 20.91 17.30
N VAL A 252 -1.65 20.47 18.53
CA VAL A 252 -2.26 19.18 18.84
C VAL A 252 -3.44 19.48 19.75
N LEU A 253 -4.64 19.24 19.23
CA LEU A 253 -5.92 19.42 19.90
C LEU A 253 -6.66 18.08 19.98
N ASP A 254 -7.82 18.07 20.63
CA ASP A 254 -8.63 16.86 20.80
C ASP A 254 -9.09 16.25 19.46
N ASP A 255 -9.28 17.09 18.43
CA ASP A 255 -9.63 16.69 17.06
C ASP A 255 -8.40 16.32 16.20
N SER A 256 -7.19 16.28 16.77
CA SER A 256 -5.97 15.84 16.08
C SER A 256 -5.76 14.33 16.07
N CYS A 257 -6.82 13.54 16.37
CA CYS A 257 -6.86 12.08 16.24
C CYS A 257 -5.61 11.34 16.75
N GLY A 258 -5.27 11.56 18.02
CA GLY A 258 -4.06 10.98 18.61
C GLY A 258 -2.81 11.85 18.43
N GLY A 259 -2.99 13.16 18.28
CA GLY A 259 -1.90 14.13 18.31
C GLY A 259 -1.11 14.25 17.01
N CYS A 260 -1.74 13.96 15.88
CA CYS A 260 -1.19 14.25 14.56
C CYS A 260 -1.02 15.77 14.37
N THR A 261 0.15 16.20 13.89
CA THR A 261 0.43 17.59 13.51
C THR A 261 1.50 17.61 12.43
N PHE A 262 1.49 18.64 11.57
CA PHE A 262 2.59 18.89 10.64
C PHE A 262 3.88 19.32 11.37
N GLY A 263 3.76 19.95 12.55
CA GLY A 263 4.92 20.34 13.37
C GLY A 263 5.76 21.48 12.79
N HIS A 264 5.21 22.31 11.90
CA HIS A 264 5.90 23.43 11.28
C HIS A 264 5.70 24.72 12.07
N ASN A 265 6.77 25.36 12.54
CA ASN A 265 6.70 26.59 13.35
C ASN A 265 6.33 27.88 12.57
N LYS A 266 5.89 27.74 11.32
CA LYS A 266 5.50 28.80 10.41
C LYS A 266 4.26 28.35 9.63
N PRO A 267 3.47 29.31 9.10
CA PRO A 267 2.42 29.01 8.14
C PRO A 267 2.91 28.09 7.02
N ILE A 268 2.11 27.09 6.68
CA ILE A 268 2.41 26.18 5.55
C ILE A 268 1.35 26.28 4.46
N LEU A 269 0.11 26.60 4.83
CA LEU A 269 -0.97 26.81 3.87
C LEU A 269 -0.93 28.25 3.34
N ASN A 270 -1.06 28.41 2.03
CA ASN A 270 -1.06 29.73 1.41
C ASN A 270 -2.44 30.42 1.55
N ASN A 271 -2.49 31.59 2.20
CA ASN A 271 -3.72 32.37 2.41
C ASN A 271 -4.43 32.81 1.11
N ASP A 272 -3.75 32.84 -0.04
CA ASP A 272 -4.39 33.13 -1.34
C ASP A 272 -5.02 31.89 -2.01
N GLY A 273 -4.73 30.69 -1.50
CA GLY A 273 -5.30 29.43 -1.97
C GLY A 273 -4.29 28.29 -1.88
N ASP A 274 -4.76 27.12 -1.48
CA ASP A 274 -3.93 25.93 -1.34
C ASP A 274 -4.72 24.63 -1.44
N CYS A 275 -4.02 23.51 -1.65
CA CYS A 275 -4.59 22.18 -1.77
C CYS A 275 -4.10 21.24 -0.66
N GLY A 276 -5.04 20.46 -0.12
CA GLY A 276 -4.74 19.25 0.62
C GLY A 276 -4.78 18.05 -0.33
N GLN A 277 -3.81 17.15 -0.20
CA GLN A 277 -3.72 15.94 -1.01
C GLN A 277 -3.42 14.74 -0.12
N VAL A 278 -4.16 13.64 -0.28
CA VAL A 278 -3.92 12.38 0.44
C VAL A 278 -3.41 11.33 -0.53
N TYR A 279 -2.27 10.74 -0.18
CA TYR A 279 -1.61 9.66 -0.92
C TYR A 279 -1.58 8.39 -0.08
N ASP A 280 -1.78 7.24 -0.72
CA ASP A 280 -1.59 5.93 -0.06
C ASP A 280 -0.12 5.50 -0.02
N THR A 281 0.15 4.30 0.50
CA THR A 281 1.51 3.72 0.60
C THR A 281 2.13 3.36 -0.75
N LEU A 282 1.35 3.28 -1.82
CA LEU A 282 1.83 3.08 -3.18
C LEU A 282 2.21 4.42 -3.84
N GLY A 283 1.86 5.55 -3.21
CA GLY A 283 2.05 6.89 -3.76
C GLY A 283 0.93 7.31 -4.72
N LEU A 284 -0.22 6.63 -4.71
CA LEU A 284 -1.38 7.02 -5.50
C LEU A 284 -2.12 8.16 -4.79
N LEU A 285 -2.44 9.21 -5.54
CA LEU A 285 -3.34 10.27 -5.07
C LEU A 285 -4.75 9.70 -4.92
N ILE A 286 -5.28 9.72 -3.70
CA ILE A 286 -6.61 9.17 -3.37
C ILE A 286 -7.66 10.27 -3.37
N VAL A 287 -7.38 11.40 -2.71
CA VAL A 287 -8.27 12.56 -2.70
C VAL A 287 -7.45 13.84 -2.67
N GLU A 288 -7.98 14.85 -3.37
CA GLU A 288 -7.47 16.22 -3.37
C GLU A 288 -8.64 17.16 -3.12
N ARG A 289 -8.36 18.25 -2.39
CA ARG A 289 -9.24 19.41 -2.32
C ARG A 289 -8.41 20.66 -2.30
N CYS A 290 -8.76 21.61 -3.15
CA CYS A 290 -8.20 22.95 -3.15
C CYS A 290 -9.24 23.94 -2.62
N VAL A 291 -8.75 24.97 -1.93
CA VAL A 291 -9.54 26.11 -1.48
C VAL A 291 -8.90 27.38 -1.98
N GLU A 292 -9.71 28.32 -2.44
CA GLU A 292 -9.25 29.67 -2.81
C GLU A 292 -9.59 30.67 -1.71
N ARG A 293 -8.98 31.85 -1.79
CA ARG A 293 -9.24 32.95 -0.87
C ARG A 293 -10.74 33.29 -0.80
N GLY A 294 -11.32 33.19 0.40
CA GLY A 294 -12.71 33.59 0.68
C GLY A 294 -13.72 32.44 0.69
N GLU A 295 -13.29 31.22 0.40
CA GLU A 295 -14.05 30.00 0.64
C GLU A 295 -13.74 29.47 2.05
N ASN A 296 -14.50 29.94 3.05
CA ASN A 296 -14.51 29.36 4.40
C ASN A 296 -15.82 28.63 4.65
#